data_AF-A0A3D3PH16-F1
#
_entry.id   AF-A0A3D3PH16-F1
#
_cell.length_a   1.000
_cell.length_b   1.000
_cell.length_c   1.000
_cell.angle_alpha   90.00
_cell.angle_beta   90.00
_cell.angle_gamma   90.00
#
_symmetry.space_group_name_H-M   'P 1'
#
loop_
_entity.id
_entity.type
_entity.pdbx_description
1 polymer ?
#
loop_
_entity_poly.entity_id
_entity_poly.type
_entity_poly.pdbx_seq_one_letter_code
_entity_poly.pdbx_strand_id
1 'polypeptide(L)'
;MLYYLFIWLDKQFDIPGAGVFQYISFRTAMAVILSLLVTTVYGSRLIRILREKQVGETVRNLGLEGQMQKQGTPTMGGIIILLGILVPTLLFAKLENIYIILMLVTTVWMGIIGFIDDYIKVFKKDKQGLAGRFKIMGQVGLALIIGWTMHSHPGIVVREEVTLPVTSASPLEIHQHGTVPYFTQNVKSTKTNIPFYKNNEFDYSKVLKFLGGDYQKYSLTVFMLFVILIITAVSNGANLTDGIDGLATGTSAII
;
A
#
# COMPACT_ATOMS: atom_id res chain seq x y z
N MET A 1 15.82 8.31 -3.61
CA MET A 1 17.17 8.54 -4.20
C MET A 1 17.54 10.02 -4.18
N LEU A 2 16.71 10.92 -4.70
CA LEU A 2 16.96 12.36 -4.63
C LEU A 2 17.02 12.88 -3.19
N TYR A 3 16.18 12.36 -2.30
CA TYR A 3 16.25 12.69 -0.86
C TYR A 3 17.68 12.53 -0.29
N TYR A 4 18.31 11.40 -0.55
CA TYR A 4 19.67 11.11 -0.07
C TYR A 4 20.73 11.96 -0.78
N LEU A 5 20.56 12.20 -2.08
CA LEU A 5 21.44 13.06 -2.86
C LEU A 5 21.45 14.50 -2.33
N PHE A 6 20.27 15.11 -2.13
CA PHE A 6 20.16 16.48 -1.66
C PHE A 6 20.63 16.64 -0.22
N ILE A 7 20.45 15.63 0.65
CA ILE A 7 21.07 15.62 1.98
C ILE A 7 22.60 15.61 1.89
N TRP A 8 23.16 14.81 1.00
CA TRP A 8 24.61 14.76 0.83
C TRP A 8 25.16 16.09 0.29
N LEU A 9 24.49 16.69 -0.69
CA LEU A 9 24.85 18.00 -1.24
C LEU A 9 24.77 19.13 -0.20
N ASP A 10 23.70 19.15 0.60
CA ASP A 10 23.51 20.10 1.70
C ASP A 10 24.64 19.95 2.74
N LYS A 11 24.95 18.72 3.14
CA LYS A 11 26.00 18.45 4.16
C LYS A 11 27.42 18.73 3.70
N GLN A 12 27.74 18.51 2.42
CA GLN A 12 29.12 18.62 1.92
C GLN A 12 29.43 19.96 1.27
N PHE A 13 28.44 20.59 0.63
CA PHE A 13 28.64 21.78 -0.20
C PHE A 13 27.76 22.96 0.18
N ASP A 14 26.88 22.82 1.19
CA ASP A 14 25.97 23.87 1.68
C ASP A 14 25.20 24.56 0.54
N ILE A 15 24.72 23.75 -0.43
CA ILE A 15 24.07 24.27 -1.63
C ILE A 15 22.75 24.94 -1.24
N PRO A 16 22.54 26.22 -1.57
CA PRO A 16 21.31 26.93 -1.28
C PRO A 16 20.08 26.19 -1.82
N GLY A 17 19.11 25.91 -0.96
CA GLY A 17 17.87 25.22 -1.32
C GLY A 17 17.89 23.69 -1.23
N ALA A 18 19.04 23.05 -1.03
CA ALA A 18 19.12 21.59 -0.86
C ALA A 18 18.37 21.12 0.40
N GLY A 19 18.43 21.89 1.49
CA GLY A 19 17.67 21.63 2.72
C GLY A 19 16.15 21.51 2.54
N VAL A 20 15.57 22.09 1.47
CA VAL A 20 14.12 22.02 1.23
C VAL A 20 13.65 20.56 1.00
N PHE A 21 14.53 19.70 0.47
CA PHE A 21 14.25 18.27 0.29
C PHE A 21 14.12 17.49 1.60
N GLN A 22 14.47 18.08 2.75
CA GLN A 22 14.29 17.41 4.04
C GLN A 22 12.83 17.47 4.52
N TYR A 23 12.09 18.52 4.14
CA TYR A 23 10.69 18.70 4.53
C TYR A 23 9.77 17.66 3.86
N ILE A 24 8.85 17.11 4.65
CA ILE A 24 7.90 16.09 4.17
C ILE A 24 6.93 16.71 3.16
N SER A 25 6.38 17.88 3.46
CA SER A 25 5.41 18.60 2.61
C SER A 25 5.97 18.85 1.20
N PHE A 26 7.20 19.35 1.10
CA PHE A 26 7.86 19.59 -0.17
C PHE A 26 8.04 18.29 -0.98
N ARG A 27 8.54 17.24 -0.35
CA ARG A 27 8.73 15.94 -1.01
C ARG A 27 7.42 15.33 -1.50
N THR A 28 6.35 15.44 -0.71
CA THR A 28 5.02 14.98 -1.11
C THR A 28 4.50 15.78 -2.30
N ALA A 29 4.58 17.11 -2.28
CA ALA A 29 4.15 17.96 -3.39
C ALA A 29 4.92 17.63 -4.68
N MET A 30 6.24 17.49 -4.61
CA MET A 30 7.07 17.11 -5.75
C MET A 30 6.75 15.71 -6.27
N ALA A 31 6.44 14.76 -5.38
CA ALA A 31 6.03 13.43 -5.78
C ALA A 31 4.69 13.43 -6.55
N VAL A 32 3.71 14.22 -6.09
CA VAL A 32 2.41 14.38 -6.77
C VAL A 32 2.58 15.03 -8.15
N ILE A 33 3.34 16.13 -8.22
CA ILE A 33 3.60 16.82 -9.49
C ILE A 33 4.32 15.88 -10.46
N LEU A 34 5.35 15.16 -10.00
CA LEU A 34 6.07 14.22 -10.86
C LEU A 34 5.19 13.05 -11.29
N SER A 35 4.32 12.53 -10.40
CA SER A 35 3.35 11.50 -10.74
C SER A 35 2.42 11.94 -11.87
N LEU A 36 1.88 13.16 -11.77
CA LEU A 36 1.04 13.75 -12.82
C LEU A 36 1.81 13.94 -14.13
N LEU A 37 3.04 14.44 -14.08
CA LEU A 37 3.86 14.61 -15.28
C LEU A 37 4.19 13.27 -15.95
N VAL A 38 4.56 12.26 -15.16
CA VAL A 38 4.85 10.92 -15.69
C VAL A 38 3.62 10.34 -16.39
N THR A 39 2.46 10.38 -15.72
CA THR A 39 1.22 9.81 -16.25
C THR A 39 0.69 10.56 -17.46
N THR A 40 0.73 11.90 -17.47
CA THR A 40 0.22 12.72 -18.60
C THR A 40 1.15 12.71 -19.81
N VAL A 41 2.46 12.88 -19.61
CA VAL A 41 3.44 12.99 -20.72
C VAL A 41 3.75 11.63 -21.33
N TYR A 42 3.93 10.59 -20.50
CA TYR A 42 4.29 9.25 -21.00
C TYR A 42 3.08 8.35 -21.21
N GLY A 43 1.92 8.67 -20.61
CA GLY A 43 0.70 7.88 -20.76
C GLY A 43 0.25 7.77 -22.22
N SER A 44 0.25 8.88 -22.97
CA SER A 44 -0.15 8.89 -24.39
C SER A 44 0.72 7.97 -25.27
N ARG A 45 2.05 7.97 -25.03
CA ARG A 45 2.99 7.09 -25.73
C ARG A 45 2.75 5.62 -25.37
N LEU A 46 2.55 5.32 -24.09
CA LEU A 46 2.32 3.95 -23.65
C LEU A 46 0.98 3.40 -24.18
N ILE A 47 -0.08 4.21 -24.16
CA ILE A 47 -1.39 3.86 -24.72
C ILE A 47 -1.25 3.49 -26.20
N ARG A 48 -0.49 4.27 -26.98
CA ARG A 48 -0.25 3.96 -28.39
C ARG A 48 0.46 2.61 -28.57
N ILE A 49 1.51 2.35 -27.80
CA ILE A 49 2.25 1.07 -27.84
C ILE A 49 1.35 -0.11 -27.47
N LEU A 50 0.51 0.05 -26.44
CA LEU A 50 -0.41 -0.99 -26.00
C LEU A 50 -1.51 -1.25 -27.04
N ARG A 51 -2.07 -0.19 -27.62
CA ARG A 51 -3.07 -0.29 -28.69
C ARG A 51 -2.52 -1.01 -29.90
N GLU A 52 -1.29 -0.71 -30.32
CA GLU A 52 -0.60 -1.40 -31.42
C GLU A 52 -0.39 -2.90 -31.11
N LYS A 53 -0.15 -3.27 -29.85
CA LYS A 53 0.01 -4.67 -29.41
C LYS A 53 -1.31 -5.42 -29.20
N GLN A 54 -2.43 -4.71 -29.04
CA GLN A 54 -3.76 -5.27 -28.78
C GLN A 54 -4.67 -5.33 -30.03
N VAL A 55 -4.13 -4.99 -31.21
CA VAL A 55 -4.87 -5.08 -32.48
C VAL A 55 -5.21 -6.55 -32.76
N GLY A 56 -6.43 -6.97 -32.40
CA GLY A 56 -6.93 -8.33 -32.61
C GLY A 56 -8.15 -8.75 -31.78
N GLU A 57 -8.68 -7.90 -30.90
CA GLU A 57 -9.78 -8.26 -30.00
C GLU A 57 -11.16 -7.80 -30.53
N THR A 58 -12.05 -8.75 -30.83
CA THR A 58 -13.47 -8.52 -31.05
C THR A 58 -14.22 -8.66 -29.72
N VAL A 59 -14.62 -7.53 -29.13
CA VAL A 59 -15.39 -7.49 -27.88
C VAL A 59 -16.81 -8.04 -28.15
N ARG A 60 -17.26 -9.00 -27.33
CA ARG A 60 -18.62 -9.56 -27.38
C ARG A 60 -19.59 -8.60 -26.69
N ASN A 61 -20.71 -8.30 -27.35
CA ASN A 61 -21.72 -7.38 -26.84
C ASN A 61 -22.45 -7.99 -25.61
N LEU A 62 -22.29 -7.37 -24.44
CA LEU A 62 -22.89 -7.80 -23.16
C LEU A 62 -24.24 -7.11 -22.86
N GLY A 63 -24.69 -6.18 -23.71
CA GLY A 63 -26.00 -5.53 -23.57
C GLY A 63 -26.13 -4.55 -22.41
N LEU A 64 -25.03 -4.16 -21.74
CA LEU A 64 -25.03 -3.14 -20.69
C LEU A 64 -24.74 -1.76 -21.32
N GLU A 65 -25.42 -0.71 -20.84
CA GLU A 65 -25.12 0.66 -21.23
C GLU A 65 -23.67 1.03 -20.90
N GLY A 66 -22.93 1.62 -21.84
CA GLY A 66 -21.52 1.99 -21.70
C GLY A 66 -20.49 0.90 -22.05
N GLN A 67 -20.87 -0.38 -22.21
CA GLN A 67 -19.93 -1.45 -22.61
C GLN A 67 -19.27 -1.21 -23.97
N MET A 68 -20.03 -0.67 -24.92
CA MET A 68 -19.50 -0.37 -26.26
C MET A 68 -18.50 0.80 -26.27
N GLN A 69 -18.49 1.65 -25.24
CA GLN A 69 -17.50 2.74 -25.12
C GLN A 69 -16.11 2.23 -24.68
N LYS A 70 -16.06 1.08 -23.99
CA LYS A 70 -14.81 0.38 -23.65
C LYS A 70 -14.21 -0.42 -24.84
N GLN A 71 -14.86 -0.39 -26.00
CA GLN A 71 -14.41 -1.15 -27.16
C GLN A 71 -13.17 -0.48 -27.79
N GLY A 72 -12.00 -1.11 -27.62
CA GLY A 72 -10.73 -0.65 -28.19
C GLY A 72 -9.87 0.21 -27.26
N THR A 73 -10.25 0.40 -26.00
CA THR A 73 -9.37 0.99 -24.97
C THR A 73 -8.44 -0.08 -24.39
N PRO A 74 -7.13 0.19 -24.28
CA PRO A 74 -6.18 -0.82 -23.89
C PRO A 74 -6.30 -1.21 -22.40
N THR A 75 -6.53 -2.49 -22.12
CA THR A 75 -6.79 -3.06 -20.78
C THR A 75 -5.58 -3.13 -19.84
N MET A 76 -4.40 -2.58 -20.19
CA MET A 76 -3.18 -2.58 -19.36
C MET A 76 -2.79 -1.20 -18.81
N GLY A 77 -3.77 -0.29 -18.66
CA GLY A 77 -3.55 1.06 -18.13
C GLY A 77 -2.91 1.09 -16.72
N GLY A 78 -3.05 0.02 -15.94
CA GLY A 78 -2.43 -0.11 -14.62
C GLY A 78 -0.90 0.06 -14.62
N ILE A 79 -0.22 -0.23 -15.73
CA ILE A 79 1.23 -0.01 -15.86
C ILE A 79 1.56 1.50 -15.76
N ILE A 80 0.71 2.36 -16.33
CA ILE A 80 0.89 3.83 -16.27
C ILE A 80 0.78 4.28 -14.82
N ILE A 81 -0.21 3.75 -14.09
CA ILE A 81 -0.44 4.06 -12.67
C ILE A 81 0.74 3.58 -11.82
N LEU A 82 1.21 2.34 -12.03
CA LEU A 82 2.38 1.80 -11.32
C LEU A 82 3.62 2.67 -11.55
N LEU A 83 3.89 3.10 -12.78
CA LEU A 83 5.00 4.02 -13.05
C LEU A 83 4.81 5.37 -12.36
N GLY A 84 3.57 5.91 -12.37
CA GLY A 84 3.20 7.13 -11.68
C GLY A 84 3.34 7.07 -10.15
N ILE A 85 3.29 5.88 -9.55
CA ILE A 85 3.51 5.69 -8.10
C ILE A 85 5.00 5.41 -7.82
N LEU A 86 5.60 4.46 -8.55
CA LEU A 86 6.93 3.95 -8.25
C LEU A 86 8.02 4.99 -8.52
N VAL A 87 7.98 5.68 -9.65
CA VAL A 87 9.04 6.65 -10.01
C VAL A 87 9.12 7.80 -9.01
N PRO A 88 8.03 8.51 -8.68
CA PRO A 88 8.12 9.60 -7.70
C PRO A 88 8.44 9.10 -6.30
N THR A 89 7.90 7.95 -5.88
CA THR A 89 8.21 7.38 -4.56
C THR A 89 9.69 7.02 -4.44
N LEU A 90 10.28 6.36 -5.43
CA LEU A 90 11.70 6.00 -5.42
C LEU A 90 12.62 7.23 -5.40
N LEU A 91 12.19 8.33 -6.02
CA LEU A 91 12.98 9.56 -6.05
C LEU A 91 12.89 10.33 -4.73
N PHE A 92 11.68 10.58 -4.21
CA PHE A 92 11.46 11.51 -3.09
C PHE A 92 11.29 10.83 -1.73
N ALA A 93 10.90 9.55 -1.65
CA ALA A 93 10.67 8.90 -0.37
C ALA A 93 11.98 8.52 0.36
N LYS A 94 11.90 8.33 1.69
CA LYS A 94 13.01 7.80 2.49
C LYS A 94 12.98 6.27 2.41
N LEU A 95 13.82 5.70 1.56
CA LEU A 95 13.78 4.27 1.25
C LEU A 95 14.25 3.37 2.40
N GLU A 96 14.93 3.92 3.41
CA GLU A 96 15.26 3.18 4.64
C GLU A 96 14.03 2.95 5.55
N ASN A 97 12.93 3.66 5.30
CA ASN A 97 11.72 3.51 6.10
C ASN A 97 10.99 2.21 5.69
N ILE A 98 10.88 1.29 6.64
CA ILE A 98 10.21 -0.01 6.45
C ILE A 98 8.77 0.13 5.97
N TYR A 99 8.02 1.14 6.41
CA TYR A 99 6.64 1.38 5.95
C TYR A 99 6.61 1.70 4.44
N ILE A 100 7.58 2.48 3.95
CA ILE A 100 7.70 2.80 2.52
C ILE A 100 8.10 1.55 1.73
N ILE A 101 9.02 0.74 2.25
CA ILE A 101 9.43 -0.52 1.62
C ILE A 101 8.23 -1.46 1.50
N LEU A 102 7.46 -1.66 2.58
CA LEU A 102 6.29 -2.52 2.58
C LEU A 102 5.23 -2.05 1.57
N MET A 103 4.97 -0.74 1.49
CA MET A 103 4.07 -0.18 0.48
C MET A 103 4.57 -0.44 -0.94
N LEU A 104 5.86 -0.17 -1.23
CA LEU A 104 6.45 -0.43 -2.55
C LEU A 104 6.38 -1.92 -2.94
N VAL A 105 6.74 -2.82 -2.04
CA VAL A 105 6.65 -4.27 -2.26
C VAL A 105 5.21 -4.67 -2.54
N THR A 106 4.25 -4.19 -1.75
CA THR A 106 2.81 -4.46 -1.94
C THR A 106 2.34 -3.99 -3.31
N THR A 107 2.64 -2.75 -3.68
CA THR A 107 2.24 -2.15 -4.96
C THR A 107 2.82 -2.93 -6.14
N VAL A 108 4.12 -3.26 -6.11
CA VAL A 108 4.76 -4.05 -7.18
C VAL A 108 4.19 -5.47 -7.23
N TRP A 109 4.05 -6.14 -6.09
CA TRP A 109 3.57 -7.51 -6.02
C TRP A 109 2.14 -7.66 -6.55
N MET A 110 1.23 -6.80 -6.09
CA MET A 110 -0.15 -6.77 -6.57
C MET A 110 -0.22 -6.34 -8.03
N GLY A 111 0.62 -5.38 -8.43
CA GLY A 111 0.78 -4.98 -9.83
C GLY A 111 1.20 -6.13 -10.73
N ILE A 112 2.13 -6.99 -10.29
CA ILE A 112 2.56 -8.19 -11.03
C ILE A 112 1.40 -9.19 -11.15
N ILE A 113 0.66 -9.46 -10.07
CA ILE A 113 -0.49 -10.38 -10.11
C ILE A 113 -1.55 -9.87 -11.12
N GLY A 114 -1.87 -8.58 -11.07
CA GLY A 114 -2.80 -7.95 -12.01
C GLY A 114 -2.28 -7.98 -13.45
N PHE A 115 -1.01 -7.64 -13.65
CA PHE A 115 -0.40 -7.68 -14.97
C PHE A 115 -0.39 -9.09 -15.57
N ILE A 116 -0.11 -10.13 -14.78
CA ILE A 116 -0.16 -11.52 -15.25
C ILE A 116 -1.59 -11.90 -15.66
N ASP A 117 -2.60 -11.49 -14.88
CA ASP A 117 -4.00 -11.73 -15.20
C ASP A 117 -4.41 -11.08 -16.53
N ASP A 118 -4.10 -9.79 -16.70
CA ASP A 118 -4.43 -9.05 -17.92
C ASP A 118 -3.62 -9.56 -19.12
N TYR A 119 -2.37 -9.95 -18.90
CA TYR A 119 -1.54 -10.56 -19.93
C TYR A 119 -2.14 -11.88 -20.43
N ILE A 120 -2.62 -12.75 -19.53
CA ILE A 120 -3.27 -14.01 -19.91
C ILE A 120 -4.58 -13.73 -20.68
N LYS A 121 -5.41 -12.81 -20.19
CA LYS A 121 -6.67 -12.44 -20.84
C LYS A 121 -6.46 -11.95 -22.27
N VAL A 122 -5.52 -11.03 -22.45
CA VAL A 122 -5.30 -10.32 -23.71
C VAL A 122 -4.45 -11.14 -24.67
N PHE A 123 -3.27 -11.59 -24.25
CA PHE A 123 -2.31 -12.24 -25.16
C PHE A 123 -2.56 -13.73 -25.35
N LYS A 124 -3.01 -14.45 -24.30
CA LYS A 124 -3.36 -15.88 -24.43
C LYS A 124 -4.81 -16.10 -24.87
N LYS A 125 -5.60 -15.03 -25.02
CA LYS A 125 -7.02 -15.06 -25.40
C LYS A 125 -7.88 -15.93 -24.47
N ASP A 126 -7.43 -16.13 -23.24
CA ASP A 126 -8.16 -16.87 -22.22
C ASP A 126 -8.98 -15.89 -21.38
N LYS A 127 -10.27 -15.81 -21.67
CA LYS A 127 -11.20 -14.87 -21.02
C LYS A 127 -11.33 -15.09 -19.52
N GLN A 128 -10.99 -16.28 -19.00
CA GLN A 128 -11.02 -16.54 -17.56
C GLN A 128 -9.86 -15.85 -16.83
N GLY A 129 -8.78 -15.53 -17.54
CA GLY A 129 -7.57 -14.95 -16.97
C GLY A 129 -6.79 -15.91 -16.07
N LEU A 130 -6.03 -15.36 -15.13
CA LEU A 130 -5.32 -16.14 -14.13
C LEU A 130 -6.34 -16.84 -13.21
N ALA A 131 -6.20 -18.16 -13.06
CA ALA A 131 -7.12 -18.93 -12.23
C ALA A 131 -7.18 -18.35 -10.80
N GLY A 132 -8.40 -18.20 -10.27
CA GLY A 132 -8.64 -17.51 -8.99
C GLY A 132 -7.80 -18.05 -7.83
N ARG A 133 -7.50 -19.35 -7.82
CA ARG A 133 -6.63 -19.98 -6.81
C ARG A 133 -5.23 -19.35 -6.79
N PHE A 134 -4.64 -19.08 -7.95
CA PHE A 134 -3.31 -18.46 -8.03
C PHE A 134 -3.33 -16.99 -7.62
N LYS A 135 -4.41 -16.26 -7.91
CA LYS A 135 -4.59 -14.87 -7.42
C LYS A 135 -4.65 -14.82 -5.89
N ILE A 136 -5.50 -15.66 -5.30
CA ILE A 136 -5.65 -15.75 -3.85
C ILE A 136 -4.34 -16.22 -3.22
N MET A 137 -3.66 -17.24 -3.77
CA MET A 137 -2.35 -17.67 -3.27
C MET A 137 -1.32 -16.54 -3.28
N GLY A 138 -1.28 -15.73 -4.33
CA GLY A 138 -0.40 -14.56 -4.41
C GLY A 138 -0.72 -13.48 -3.37
N GLN A 139 -2.01 -13.21 -3.13
CA GLN A 139 -2.47 -12.27 -2.10
C GLN A 139 -2.16 -12.78 -0.68
N VAL A 140 -2.39 -14.07 -0.42
CA VAL A 140 -2.07 -14.72 0.87
C VAL A 140 -0.56 -14.70 1.12
N GLY A 141 0.25 -15.02 0.11
CA GLY A 141 1.71 -14.96 0.21
C GLY A 141 2.21 -13.56 0.58
N LEU A 142 1.67 -12.53 -0.07
CA LEU A 142 1.98 -11.13 0.26
C LEU A 142 1.57 -10.79 1.69
N ALA A 143 0.38 -11.20 2.12
CA ALA A 143 -0.13 -10.95 3.45
C ALA A 143 0.73 -11.60 4.55
N LEU A 144 1.23 -12.82 4.31
CA LEU A 144 2.15 -13.48 5.23
C LEU A 144 3.48 -12.72 5.35
N ILE A 145 4.04 -12.24 4.24
CA ILE A 145 5.29 -11.44 4.25
C ILE A 145 5.09 -10.14 5.03
N ILE A 146 4.00 -9.41 4.76
CA ILE A 146 3.68 -8.16 5.44
C ILE A 146 3.42 -8.40 6.93
N GLY A 147 2.54 -9.34 7.28
CA GLY A 147 2.21 -9.66 8.66
C GLY A 147 3.42 -10.10 9.47
N TRP A 148 4.28 -10.94 8.88
CA TRP A 148 5.54 -11.35 9.52
C TRP A 148 6.50 -10.17 9.72
N THR A 149 6.63 -9.30 8.73
CA THR A 149 7.49 -8.11 8.81
C THR A 149 6.98 -7.14 9.88
N MET A 150 5.66 -6.90 9.92
CA MET A 150 5.03 -6.06 10.96
C MET A 150 5.28 -6.57 12.37
N HIS A 151 5.26 -7.89 12.56
CA HIS A 151 5.55 -8.49 13.85
C HIS A 151 7.05 -8.46 14.21
N SER A 152 7.91 -8.78 13.23
CA SER A 152 9.32 -9.10 13.52
C SER A 152 10.25 -7.90 13.38
N HIS A 153 9.95 -6.95 12.50
CA HIS A 153 10.86 -5.84 12.22
C HIS A 153 10.88 -4.80 13.36
N PRO A 154 12.07 -4.38 13.85
CA PRO A 154 12.19 -3.46 14.99
C PRO A 154 11.73 -2.04 14.66
N GLY A 155 11.73 -1.65 13.39
CA GLY A 155 11.25 -0.34 12.94
C GLY A 155 9.72 -0.19 12.91
N ILE A 156 8.96 -1.25 13.22
CA ILE A 156 7.50 -1.22 13.26
C ILE A 156 7.06 -1.33 14.71
N VAL A 157 6.64 -0.19 15.27
CA VAL A 157 6.25 -0.06 16.68
C VAL A 157 4.97 0.74 16.80
N VAL A 158 4.18 0.41 17.82
CA VAL A 158 3.02 1.20 18.24
C VAL A 158 3.45 2.02 19.46
N ARG A 159 3.11 3.31 19.45
CA ARG A 159 3.29 4.20 20.59
C ARG A 159 2.12 3.99 21.55
N GLU A 160 2.40 3.39 22.70
CA GLU A 160 1.41 3.21 23.78
C GLU A 160 1.71 4.18 24.93
N GLU A 161 0.67 4.85 25.44
CA GLU A 161 0.75 5.66 26.65
C GLU A 161 0.79 4.75 27.88
N VAL A 162 1.73 4.98 28.79
CA VAL A 162 1.96 4.13 29.96
C VAL A 162 1.89 4.94 31.25
N THR A 163 1.23 4.38 32.26
CA THR A 163 1.23 4.90 33.63
C THR A 163 2.34 4.23 34.44
N LEU A 164 3.05 5.03 35.25
CA LEU A 164 4.12 4.53 36.12
C LEU A 164 3.54 3.74 37.31
N PRO A 165 4.23 2.69 37.81
CA PRO A 165 5.52 2.17 37.36
C PRO A 165 5.38 1.25 36.14
N VAL A 166 6.29 1.37 35.17
CA VAL A 166 6.21 0.58 33.93
C VAL A 166 6.95 -0.74 34.06
N THR A 167 6.26 -1.83 33.73
CA THR A 167 6.78 -3.22 33.79
C THR A 167 7.60 -3.62 32.55
N SER A 168 7.54 -2.81 31.48
CA SER A 168 8.14 -3.11 30.17
C SER A 168 9.51 -2.47 29.99
N ALA A 169 10.47 -3.22 29.42
CA ALA A 169 11.87 -2.83 29.24
C ALA A 169 12.16 -1.82 28.10
N SER A 170 11.11 -1.31 27.43
CA SER A 170 11.27 -0.34 26.35
C SER A 170 11.62 1.07 26.89
N PRO A 171 12.45 1.87 26.18
CA PRO A 171 12.75 3.24 26.58
C PRO A 171 11.49 4.09 26.71
N LEU A 172 11.40 4.87 27.79
CA LEU A 172 10.32 5.82 28.03
C LEU A 172 10.61 7.12 27.26
N GLU A 173 9.67 7.53 26.42
CA GLU A 173 9.66 8.87 25.83
C GLU A 173 8.67 9.75 26.63
N ILE A 174 9.16 10.87 27.17
CA ILE A 174 8.36 11.82 27.94
C ILE A 174 7.79 12.85 26.97
N HIS A 175 6.47 12.96 26.95
CA HIS A 175 5.75 13.98 26.19
C HIS A 175 4.94 14.85 27.14
N GLN A 176 4.75 16.12 26.79
CA GLN A 176 3.97 17.05 27.60
C GLN A 176 2.71 17.46 26.85
N HIS A 177 1.53 17.25 27.46
CA HIS A 177 0.29 17.84 26.99
C HIS A 177 -0.11 18.93 27.99
N GLY A 178 0.22 20.19 27.66
CA GLY A 178 0.08 21.29 28.62
C GLY A 178 0.99 21.09 29.84
N THR A 179 0.42 21.08 31.05
CA THR A 179 1.13 20.90 32.33
C THR A 179 1.25 19.46 32.80
N VAL A 180 0.60 18.49 32.11
CA VAL A 180 0.63 17.08 32.53
C VAL A 180 1.63 16.30 31.67
N PRO A 181 2.71 15.76 32.26
CA PRO A 181 3.59 14.85 31.56
C PRO A 181 2.90 13.49 31.38
N TYR A 182 2.92 12.98 30.16
CA TYR A 182 2.53 11.61 29.86
C TYR A 182 3.73 10.85 29.30
N PHE A 183 3.79 9.56 29.60
CA PHE A 183 4.89 8.70 29.21
C PHE A 183 4.42 7.81 28.08
N THR A 184 5.22 7.69 27.03
CA THR A 184 4.94 6.75 25.94
C THR A 184 6.07 5.74 25.81
N GLN A 185 5.73 4.54 25.37
CA GLN A 185 6.68 3.51 24.99
C GLN A 185 6.39 3.01 23.59
N ASN A 186 7.47 2.76 22.86
CA ASN A 186 7.42 2.05 21.59
C ASN A 186 7.38 0.55 21.89
N VAL A 187 6.20 -0.06 21.73
CA VAL A 187 5.98 -1.49 21.98
C VAL A 187 5.49 -2.17 20.70
N LYS A 188 5.85 -3.44 20.55
CA LYS A 188 5.27 -4.29 19.51
C LYS A 188 3.90 -4.74 19.98
N SER A 189 2.87 -4.26 19.31
CA SER A 189 1.48 -4.48 19.70
C SER A 189 0.70 -5.02 18.51
N THR A 190 -0.06 -6.08 18.72
CA THR A 190 -1.07 -6.59 17.78
C THR A 190 -2.42 -5.95 18.09
N LYS A 191 -2.43 -4.67 18.45
CA LYS A 191 -3.66 -3.92 18.71
C LYS A 191 -3.98 -3.01 17.54
N THR A 192 -5.27 -2.87 17.27
CA THR A 192 -5.81 -1.94 16.28
C THR A 192 -6.82 -1.02 16.96
N ASN A 193 -6.79 0.25 16.59
CA ASN A 193 -7.75 1.23 17.11
C ASN A 193 -9.11 1.05 16.43
N ILE A 194 -10.18 1.07 17.23
CA ILE A 194 -11.54 1.11 16.70
C ILE A 194 -11.93 2.57 16.52
N PRO A 195 -12.13 3.05 15.27
CA PRO A 195 -12.54 4.42 15.05
C PRO A 195 -13.90 4.68 15.71
N PHE A 196 -14.15 5.95 16.06
CA PHE A 196 -15.39 6.41 16.70
C PHE A 196 -15.63 5.94 18.15
N TYR A 197 -14.70 5.17 18.73
CA TYR A 197 -14.70 4.82 20.15
C TYR A 197 -13.41 5.31 20.82
N LYS A 198 -13.54 6.25 21.77
CA LYS A 198 -12.39 6.77 22.50
C LYS A 198 -11.77 5.66 23.37
N ASN A 199 -10.44 5.58 23.37
CA ASN A 199 -9.64 4.64 24.17
C ASN A 199 -9.99 3.16 23.95
N ASN A 200 -10.52 2.83 22.77
CA ASN A 200 -10.88 1.45 22.44
C ASN A 200 -9.82 0.81 21.53
N GLU A 201 -8.93 0.07 22.15
CA GLU A 201 -7.93 -0.77 21.47
C GLU A 201 -8.46 -2.20 21.34
N PHE A 202 -8.69 -2.61 20.10
CA PHE A 202 -9.00 -3.99 19.76
C PHE A 202 -7.71 -4.79 19.72
N ASP A 203 -7.54 -5.66 20.70
CA ASP A 203 -6.44 -6.62 20.75
C ASP A 203 -6.91 -7.92 20.09
N TYR A 204 -6.23 -8.33 19.02
CA TYR A 204 -6.56 -9.55 18.27
C TYR A 204 -6.51 -10.80 19.16
N SER A 205 -5.74 -10.80 20.27
CA SER A 205 -5.73 -11.92 21.21
C SER A 205 -7.07 -12.10 21.93
N LYS A 206 -7.89 -11.03 22.06
CA LYS A 206 -9.19 -11.08 22.75
C LYS A 206 -10.19 -11.98 22.02
N VAL A 207 -10.04 -12.15 20.70
CA VAL A 207 -10.90 -13.03 19.89
C VAL A 207 -10.83 -14.48 20.36
N LEU A 208 -9.67 -14.91 20.87
CA LEU A 208 -9.44 -16.29 21.33
C LEU A 208 -9.63 -16.48 22.83
N LYS A 209 -10.19 -15.50 23.56
CA LYS A 209 -10.46 -15.63 25.00
C LYS A 209 -11.30 -16.86 25.37
N PHE A 210 -12.14 -17.31 24.44
CA PHE A 210 -12.98 -18.49 24.63
C PHE A 210 -12.20 -19.83 24.59
N LEU A 211 -10.94 -19.84 24.12
CA LEU A 211 -10.11 -21.05 24.01
C LEU A 211 -9.34 -21.40 25.31
N GLY A 212 -9.57 -20.71 26.43
CA GLY A 212 -8.91 -20.97 27.71
C GLY A 212 -7.62 -20.17 27.93
N GLY A 213 -6.87 -20.43 29.00
CA GLY A 213 -5.83 -19.55 29.56
C GLY A 213 -4.62 -19.22 28.67
N ASP A 214 -4.30 -20.04 27.66
CA ASP A 214 -3.09 -19.89 26.81
C ASP A 214 -3.34 -19.14 25.48
N TYR A 215 -4.47 -18.42 25.36
CA TYR A 215 -4.90 -17.78 24.11
C TYR A 215 -3.88 -16.77 23.54
N GLN A 216 -3.03 -16.17 24.39
CA GLN A 216 -2.03 -15.19 23.98
C GLN A 216 -1.00 -15.78 23.01
N LYS A 217 -0.70 -17.08 23.11
CA LYS A 217 0.24 -17.78 22.21
C LYS A 217 -0.22 -17.76 20.75
N TYR A 218 -1.52 -17.67 20.51
CA TYR A 218 -2.12 -17.68 19.18
C TYR A 218 -2.36 -16.27 18.60
N SER A 219 -1.97 -15.21 19.32
CA SER A 219 -2.21 -13.83 18.88
C SER A 219 -1.63 -13.55 17.49
N LEU A 220 -0.40 -14.02 17.21
CA LEU A 220 0.24 -13.88 15.90
C LEU A 220 -0.57 -14.57 14.79
N THR A 221 -1.09 -15.77 15.03
CA THR A 221 -1.91 -16.50 14.06
C THR A 221 -3.18 -15.74 13.73
N VAL A 222 -3.87 -15.20 14.75
CA VAL A 222 -5.09 -14.39 14.54
C VAL A 222 -4.75 -13.12 13.76
N PHE A 223 -3.69 -12.43 14.17
CA PHE A 223 -3.22 -11.23 13.47
C PHE A 223 -2.93 -11.53 11.98
N MET A 224 -2.22 -12.61 11.68
CA MET A 224 -1.96 -13.01 10.29
C MET A 224 -3.25 -13.32 9.52
N LEU A 225 -4.22 -14.00 10.12
CA LEU A 225 -5.51 -14.28 9.48
C LEU A 225 -6.26 -12.97 9.16
N PHE A 226 -6.25 -11.99 10.06
CA PHE A 226 -6.83 -10.67 9.80
C PHE A 226 -6.09 -9.92 8.69
N VAL A 227 -4.75 -9.94 8.66
CA VAL A 227 -3.97 -9.31 7.59
C VAL A 227 -4.27 -9.95 6.24
N ILE A 228 -4.37 -11.28 6.17
CA ILE A 228 -4.78 -12.02 4.96
C ILE A 228 -6.18 -11.58 4.51
N LEU A 229 -7.14 -11.57 5.44
CA LEU A 229 -8.52 -11.14 5.16
C LEU A 229 -8.55 -9.72 4.59
N ILE A 230 -7.86 -8.77 5.22
CA ILE A 230 -7.86 -7.37 4.79
C ILE A 230 -7.24 -7.22 3.40
N ILE A 231 -6.05 -7.79 3.16
CA ILE A 231 -5.37 -7.65 1.87
C ILE A 231 -6.17 -8.28 0.74
N THR A 232 -6.70 -9.50 0.96
CA THR A 232 -7.53 -10.19 -0.03
C THR A 232 -8.83 -9.41 -0.27
N ALA A 233 -9.54 -8.98 0.77
CA ALA A 233 -10.79 -8.25 0.65
C ALA A 233 -10.63 -6.90 -0.07
N VAL A 234 -9.63 -6.10 0.33
CA VAL A 234 -9.37 -4.78 -0.28
C VAL A 234 -8.95 -4.92 -1.73
N SER A 235 -8.04 -5.84 -2.04
CA SER A 235 -7.59 -6.05 -3.43
C SER A 235 -8.72 -6.53 -4.34
N ASN A 236 -9.51 -7.50 -3.91
CA ASN A 236 -10.62 -8.00 -4.71
C ASN A 236 -11.74 -6.94 -4.79
N GLY A 237 -12.02 -6.22 -3.71
CA GLY A 237 -12.99 -5.12 -3.69
C GLY A 237 -12.64 -3.99 -4.68
N ALA A 238 -11.37 -3.61 -4.77
CA ALA A 238 -10.90 -2.65 -5.78
C ALA A 238 -11.09 -3.19 -7.21
N ASN A 239 -10.74 -4.46 -7.45
CA ASN A 239 -10.92 -5.10 -8.77
C ASN A 239 -12.41 -5.16 -9.19
N LEU A 240 -13.32 -5.48 -8.26
CA LEU A 240 -14.76 -5.45 -8.52
C LEU A 240 -15.30 -4.05 -8.84
N THR A 241 -14.68 -3.01 -8.27
CA THR A 241 -15.07 -1.61 -8.47
C THR A 241 -14.59 -1.06 -9.82
N ASP A 242 -13.58 -1.68 -10.43
CA ASP A 242 -13.00 -1.28 -11.72
C ASP A 242 -13.82 -1.75 -12.94
N GLY A 243 -15.16 -1.66 -12.81
CA GLY A 243 -16.12 -2.06 -13.83
C GLY A 243 -16.61 -0.91 -14.71
N ILE A 244 -16.45 0.34 -14.26
CA ILE A 244 -16.94 1.57 -14.91
C ILE A 244 -15.77 2.56 -15.04
N ASP A 245 -15.73 3.30 -16.15
CA ASP A 245 -14.65 4.25 -16.42
C ASP A 245 -14.50 5.28 -15.29
N GLY A 246 -13.31 5.32 -14.70
CA GLY A 246 -12.94 6.29 -13.66
C GLY A 246 -13.47 6.00 -12.25
N LEU A 247 -14.31 4.97 -12.04
CA LEU A 247 -14.90 4.69 -10.73
C LEU A 247 -13.84 4.27 -9.70
N ALA A 248 -13.06 3.23 -10.01
CA ALA A 248 -12.01 2.74 -9.10
C ALA A 248 -10.88 3.76 -8.92
N THR A 249 -10.49 4.48 -9.98
CA THR A 249 -9.46 5.53 -9.90
C THR A 249 -9.94 6.70 -9.04
N GLY A 250 -11.18 7.15 -9.21
CA GLY A 250 -11.74 8.28 -8.45
C GLY A 250 -11.91 7.96 -6.96
N THR A 251 -12.39 6.77 -6.62
CA THR A 251 -12.52 6.34 -5.22
C THR A 251 -11.16 6.16 -4.56
N SER A 252 -10.19 5.58 -5.27
CA SER A 252 -8.82 5.37 -4.76
C SER A 252 -7.99 6.65 -4.65
N ALA A 253 -8.38 7.74 -5.31
CA ALA A 253 -7.69 9.03 -5.18
C ALA A 253 -8.10 9.81 -3.92
N ILE A 254 -9.28 9.51 -3.37
CA ILE A 254 -9.83 10.17 -2.18
C ILE A 254 -9.40 9.45 -0.89
N ILE A 255 -9.28 8.11 -0.95
CA ILE A 255 -8.93 7.23 0.17
C ILE A 255 -7.41 7.11 0.29
#